data_AF-A0A9Q1IIB8-F1
#
_entry.id   AF-A0A9Q1IIB8-F1
#
_cell.length_a   1.000
_cell.length_b   1.000
_cell.length_c   1.000
_cell.angle_alpha   90.00
_cell.angle_beta   90.00
_cell.angle_gamma   90.00
#
_symmetry.space_group_name_H-M   'P 1'
#
loop_
_entity.id
_entity.type
_entity.pdbx_description
1 polymer ?
#
loop_
_entity_poly.entity_id
_entity_poly.type
_entity_poly.pdbx_seq_one_letter_code
_entity_poly.pdbx_strand_id
1 'polypeptide(L)'
;MTGFRILNVDNPQVAAIVEKWATERLQAAPKPDSGLLDGIMTTDAALTYDAVHIVSVSYQHAPQMTVNSLQCHRHKPWRFGGRFMSFIKESHWDGLTGRLVFNRTSGLRTDFDLDIVSLKEDGLEKVGKWSVLAGLNITEIPKRRGINITDSLSNRSLIITTILEEPYVMFKKSDKALAGNERFEGFCVDLLKELASVLGFSYEIRLVPDGKYGSQDEKGQWNGMVRELMEHETVAFCCSGGMRYYSLRDGWGLGVH
;
A
#
# COMPACT_ATOMS: atom_id res chain seq x y z
N MET A 1 -1.59 -2.90 -1.42
CA MET A 1 -1.94 -1.93 -0.36
C MET A 1 -0.65 -1.26 0.10
N THR A 2 -0.63 0.07 0.18
CA THR A 2 0.56 0.83 0.59
C THR A 2 0.33 1.47 1.95
N GLY A 3 1.35 1.44 2.81
CA GLY A 3 1.32 2.04 4.15
C GLY A 3 2.58 2.86 4.41
N PHE A 4 2.58 3.52 5.57
CA PHE A 4 3.70 4.32 6.06
C PHE A 4 4.22 3.75 7.37
N ARG A 5 5.53 3.85 7.58
CA ARG A 5 6.19 3.43 8.81
C ARG A 5 7.14 4.52 9.28
N ILE A 6 6.97 4.97 10.52
CA ILE A 6 7.82 6.01 11.13
C ILE A 6 9.00 5.41 11.93
N LEU A 7 8.92 4.14 12.31
CA LEU A 7 10.00 3.47 13.04
C LEU A 7 11.17 3.14 12.11
N ASN A 8 12.37 3.49 12.53
CA ASN A 8 13.60 3.18 11.81
C ASN A 8 14.11 1.76 12.15
N VAL A 9 13.43 0.74 11.62
CA VAL A 9 13.74 -0.68 11.89
C VAL A 9 15.10 -1.10 11.29
N ASP A 10 15.62 -0.33 10.33
CA ASP A 10 16.92 -0.59 9.72
C ASP A 10 18.09 -0.30 10.70
N ASN A 11 17.82 0.47 11.76
CA ASN A 11 18.79 0.71 12.82
C ASN A 11 18.83 -0.49 13.79
N PRO A 12 19.99 -1.14 13.99
CA PRO A 12 20.11 -2.32 14.85
C PRO A 12 19.72 -2.06 16.31
N GLN A 13 19.92 -0.84 16.81
CA GLN A 13 19.50 -0.47 18.17
C GLN A 13 17.97 -0.45 18.31
N VAL A 14 17.29 0.08 17.30
CA VAL A 14 15.82 0.14 17.25
C VAL A 14 15.25 -1.27 17.10
N ALA A 15 15.84 -2.08 16.22
CA ALA A 15 15.45 -3.48 16.03
C ALA A 15 15.55 -4.29 17.33
N ALA A 16 16.66 -4.13 18.08
CA ALA A 16 16.84 -4.80 19.36
C ALA A 16 15.80 -4.38 20.42
N ILE A 17 15.42 -3.10 20.47
CA ILE A 17 14.39 -2.60 21.39
C ILE A 17 13.01 -3.16 21.00
N VAL A 18 12.69 -3.21 19.71
CA VAL A 18 11.44 -3.79 19.19
C VAL A 18 11.37 -5.29 19.51
N GLU A 19 12.46 -6.02 19.34
CA GLU A 19 12.55 -7.45 19.65
C GLU A 19 12.41 -7.72 21.15
N LYS A 20 13.08 -6.92 21.99
CA LYS A 20 12.93 -6.98 23.44
C LYS A 20 11.49 -6.69 23.87
N TRP A 21 10.86 -5.67 23.30
CA TRP A 21 9.45 -5.34 23.54
C TRP A 21 8.53 -6.52 23.20
N ALA A 22 8.75 -7.15 22.04
CA ALA A 22 7.98 -8.31 21.62
C ALA A 22 8.11 -9.47 22.62
N THR A 23 9.34 -9.74 23.09
CA THR A 23 9.63 -10.81 24.05
C THR A 23 8.99 -10.56 25.41
N GLU A 24 9.07 -9.33 25.93
CA GLU A 24 8.48 -8.96 27.23
C GLU A 24 6.95 -8.95 27.21
N ARG A 25 6.34 -8.59 26.07
CA ARG A 25 4.89 -8.63 25.92
C ARG A 25 4.31 -10.03 25.84
N LEU A 26 5.02 -10.97 25.21
CA LEU A 26 4.61 -12.38 25.19
C LEU A 26 4.66 -13.04 26.59
N GLN A 27 5.41 -12.46 27.54
CA GLN A 27 5.43 -12.89 28.93
C GLN A 27 4.35 -12.23 29.80
N ALA A 28 3.71 -11.16 29.32
CA ALA A 28 2.65 -10.46 30.03
C ALA A 28 1.30 -11.18 29.85
N ALA A 29 0.44 -11.16 30.89
CA ALA A 29 -0.87 -11.82 30.82
C ALA A 29 -1.71 -11.24 29.66
N PRO A 30 -2.33 -12.08 28.81
CA PRO A 30 -3.06 -11.63 27.63
C PRO A 30 -4.24 -10.74 28.03
N LYS A 31 -4.29 -9.52 27.48
CA LYS A 31 -5.44 -8.62 27.66
C LYS A 31 -6.51 -8.94 26.62
N PRO A 32 -7.76 -9.22 27.04
CA PRO A 32 -8.82 -9.69 26.14
C PRO A 32 -9.28 -8.67 25.07
N ASP A 33 -8.91 -7.39 25.21
CA ASP A 33 -9.33 -6.30 24.29
C ASP A 33 -8.28 -5.92 23.24
N SER A 34 -7.10 -6.55 23.22
CA SER A 34 -6.04 -6.21 22.24
C SER A 34 -6.23 -7.01 20.94
N GLY A 35 -7.32 -6.72 20.24
CA GLY A 35 -7.45 -7.08 18.83
C GLY A 35 -6.36 -6.37 18.04
N LEU A 36 -5.58 -7.16 17.30
CA LEU A 36 -4.49 -6.80 16.38
C LEU A 36 -3.08 -6.72 17.03
N LEU A 37 -2.39 -7.87 16.91
CA LEU A 37 -0.92 -8.06 16.93
C LEU A 37 -0.26 -8.07 18.32
N ASP A 38 -0.43 -9.20 19.02
CA ASP A 38 0.35 -9.51 20.20
C ASP A 38 1.86 -9.51 19.86
N GLY A 39 2.67 -8.82 20.66
CA GLY A 39 4.11 -8.65 20.44
C GLY A 39 4.55 -7.51 19.51
N ILE A 40 3.67 -6.82 18.78
CA ILE A 40 4.09 -5.66 17.96
C ILE A 40 4.10 -4.37 18.78
N MET A 41 5.17 -3.60 18.68
CA MET A 41 5.26 -2.28 19.30
C MET A 41 4.38 -1.28 18.56
N THR A 42 3.43 -0.68 19.27
CA THR A 42 2.58 0.37 18.71
C THR A 42 3.38 1.65 18.48
N THR A 43 2.96 2.47 17.52
CA THR A 43 3.57 3.77 17.26
C THR A 43 3.49 4.68 18.48
N ASP A 44 2.40 4.61 19.25
CA ASP A 44 2.22 5.40 20.47
C ASP A 44 3.21 5.01 21.57
N ALA A 45 3.52 3.71 21.69
CA ALA A 45 4.54 3.24 22.62
C ALA A 45 5.93 3.74 22.21
N ALA A 46 6.24 3.71 20.91
CA ALA A 46 7.50 4.23 20.38
C ALA A 46 7.65 5.74 20.62
N LEU A 47 6.59 6.51 20.38
CA LEU A 47 6.57 7.95 20.65
C LEU A 47 6.71 8.26 22.14
N THR A 48 6.09 7.45 23.01
CA THR A 48 6.23 7.60 24.46
C THR A 48 7.66 7.31 24.91
N TYR A 49 8.29 6.27 24.36
CA TYR A 49 9.69 5.96 24.62
C TYR A 49 10.59 7.15 24.24
N ASP A 50 10.42 7.70 23.04
CA ASP A 50 11.19 8.86 22.58
C ASP A 50 10.93 10.11 23.45
N ALA A 51 9.68 10.33 23.88
CA ALA A 51 9.30 11.45 24.74
C ALA A 51 9.98 11.39 26.12
N VAL A 52 10.13 10.20 26.72
CA VAL A 52 10.84 10.06 28.00
C VAL A 52 12.33 10.34 27.81
N HIS A 53 12.93 9.85 26.72
CA HIS A 53 14.36 10.03 26.46
C HIS A 53 14.72 11.50 26.17
N ILE A 54 13.93 12.21 25.36
CA ILE A 54 14.21 13.62 25.10
C ILE A 54 14.12 14.47 26.37
N VAL A 55 13.15 14.19 27.26
CA VAL A 55 13.04 14.88 28.56
C VAL A 55 14.23 14.54 29.46
N SER A 56 14.66 13.28 29.49
CA SER A 56 15.83 12.83 30.25
C SER A 56 17.11 13.54 29.80
N VAL A 57 17.36 13.56 28.49
CA VAL A 57 18.53 14.24 27.89
C VAL A 57 18.45 15.75 28.13
N SER A 58 17.27 16.36 28.04
CA SER A 58 17.07 17.79 28.34
C SER A 58 17.39 18.12 29.79
N TYR A 59 17.03 17.22 30.72
CA TYR A 59 17.31 17.38 32.15
C TYR A 59 18.80 17.20 32.48
N GLN A 60 19.51 16.30 31.80
CA GLN A 60 20.96 16.12 31.97
C GLN A 60 21.76 17.36 31.55
N HIS A 61 21.31 18.07 30.50
CA HIS A 61 21.94 19.31 30.05
C HIS A 61 21.53 20.54 30.86
N ALA A 62 20.46 20.44 31.64
CA ALA A 62 19.97 21.52 32.47
C ALA A 62 20.85 21.69 33.73
N PRO A 63 21.14 22.94 34.15
CA PRO A 63 21.74 23.18 35.47
C PRO A 63 20.78 22.75 36.57
N GLN A 64 21.26 22.60 37.82
CA GLN A 64 20.41 22.26 38.96
C GLN A 64 19.17 23.19 39.05
N MET A 65 17.97 22.59 39.02
CA MET A 65 16.68 23.27 39.09
C MET A 65 15.93 22.84 40.34
N THR A 66 15.14 23.75 40.93
CA THR A 66 14.31 23.43 42.10
C THR A 66 12.98 22.84 41.68
N VAL A 67 12.60 21.70 42.25
CA VAL A 67 11.27 21.12 42.10
C VAL A 67 10.34 21.75 43.15
N ASN A 68 9.34 22.49 42.69
CA ASN A 68 8.38 23.17 43.56
C ASN A 68 6.98 22.60 43.35
N SER A 69 6.29 22.24 44.43
CA SER A 69 4.85 21.96 44.38
C SER A 69 4.08 23.28 44.22
N LEU A 70 3.23 23.35 43.21
CA LEU A 70 2.45 24.54 42.85
C LEU A 70 0.96 24.32 43.13
N GLN A 71 0.23 25.42 43.38
CA GLN A 71 -1.21 25.39 43.61
C GLN A 71 -1.93 26.04 42.43
N CYS A 72 -2.91 25.35 41.83
CA CYS A 72 -3.65 25.84 40.65
C CYS A 72 -4.31 27.21 40.87
N HIS A 73 -4.87 27.45 42.06
CA HIS A 73 -5.54 28.72 42.43
C HIS A 73 -4.62 29.93 42.52
N ARG A 74 -3.30 29.73 42.67
CA ARG A 74 -2.35 30.83 42.90
C ARG A 74 -1.70 31.38 41.64
N HIS A 75 -1.97 30.79 40.48
CA HIS A 75 -1.42 31.19 39.17
C HIS A 75 0.09 31.48 39.16
N LYS A 76 0.87 30.84 40.05
CA LYS A 76 2.33 31.03 40.12
C LYS A 76 3.01 30.02 39.21
N PRO A 77 3.66 30.45 38.11
CA PRO A 77 4.38 29.54 37.23
C PRO A 77 5.69 29.08 37.86
N TRP A 78 6.20 27.93 37.38
CA TRP A 78 7.53 27.46 37.76
C TRP A 78 8.61 28.36 37.15
N ARG A 79 9.46 28.95 38.01
CA ARG A 79 10.51 29.91 37.61
C ARG A 79 11.40 29.39 36.49
N PHE A 80 11.75 28.11 36.51
CA PHE A 80 12.63 27.50 35.51
C PHE A 80 11.89 26.96 34.28
N GLY A 81 10.55 27.00 34.25
CA GLY A 81 9.75 26.37 33.19
C GLY A 81 10.08 26.87 31.79
N GLY A 82 10.20 28.19 31.59
CA GLY A 82 10.57 28.74 30.27
C GLY A 82 11.99 28.37 29.84
N ARG A 83 12.94 28.33 30.78
CA ARG A 83 14.33 27.94 30.50
C ARG A 83 14.43 26.44 30.20
N PHE A 84 13.75 25.60 30.98
CA PHE A 84 13.69 24.17 30.73
C PHE A 84 13.00 23.83 29.41
N MET A 85 11.93 24.55 29.07
CA MET A 85 11.30 24.43 27.75
C MET A 85 12.26 24.78 26.60
N SER A 86 13.13 25.76 26.80
CA SER A 86 14.17 26.10 25.81
C SER A 86 15.19 24.96 25.66
N PHE A 87 15.61 24.33 26.78
CA PHE A 87 16.46 23.12 26.72
C PHE A 87 15.79 21.96 25.97
N ILE A 88 14.49 21.74 26.15
CA ILE A 88 13.76 20.71 25.38
C ILE A 88 13.78 21.02 23.89
N LYS A 89 13.53 22.27 23.50
CA LYS A 89 13.55 22.71 22.09
C LYS A 89 14.94 22.64 21.45
N GLU A 90 16.00 22.79 22.24
CA GLU A 90 17.39 22.75 21.79
C GLU A 90 18.01 21.34 21.88
N SER A 91 17.34 20.41 22.55
CA SER A 91 17.82 19.04 22.69
C SER A 91 17.61 18.26 21.40
N HIS A 92 18.59 17.40 21.11
CA HIS A 92 18.56 16.51 19.96
C HIS A 92 18.71 15.08 20.49
N TRP A 93 17.91 14.16 19.96
CA TRP A 93 17.96 12.74 20.30
C TRP A 93 17.69 11.92 19.06
N ASP A 94 18.43 10.82 18.88
CA ASP A 94 18.17 9.85 17.83
C ASP A 94 17.36 8.70 18.45
N GLY A 95 16.04 8.78 18.30
CA GLY A 95 15.07 7.85 18.90
C GLY A 95 14.63 6.74 17.97
N LEU A 96 13.60 6.00 18.40
CA LEU A 96 12.99 4.91 17.64
C LEU A 96 12.33 5.42 16.35
N THR A 97 11.79 6.65 16.40
CA THR A 97 11.17 7.35 15.27
C THR A 97 12.16 8.19 14.45
N GLY A 98 13.46 7.92 14.59
CA GLY A 98 14.53 8.68 13.94
C GLY A 98 14.96 9.90 14.74
N ARG A 99 15.57 10.87 14.07
CA ARG A 99 16.07 12.08 14.72
C ARG A 99 14.92 12.96 15.20
N LEU A 100 14.95 13.34 16.47
CA LEU A 100 14.04 14.30 17.07
C LEU A 100 14.67 15.69 17.05
N VAL A 101 14.13 16.56 16.19
CA VAL A 101 14.47 17.98 16.13
C VAL A 101 13.19 18.81 16.21
N PHE A 102 13.21 19.83 17.06
CA PHE A 102 12.10 20.75 17.22
C PHE A 102 12.46 22.11 16.64
N ASN A 103 11.48 22.75 16.02
CA ASN A 103 11.65 24.12 15.56
C ASN A 103 11.80 25.05 16.79
N ARG A 104 12.83 25.89 16.81
CA ARG A 104 13.12 26.78 17.96
C ARG A 104 11.98 27.77 18.25
N THR A 105 11.27 28.24 17.23
CA THR A 105 10.17 29.19 17.41
C THR A 105 8.88 28.48 17.84
N SER A 106 8.42 27.49 17.06
CA SER A 106 7.13 26.81 17.33
C SER A 106 7.21 25.73 18.42
N GLY A 107 8.38 25.12 18.64
CA GLY A 107 8.55 23.96 19.52
C GLY A 107 7.98 22.66 18.93
N LEU A 108 7.59 22.65 17.67
CA LEU A 108 6.99 21.50 17.00
C LEU A 108 8.04 20.71 16.23
N ARG A 109 7.87 19.39 16.21
CA ARG A 109 8.66 18.50 15.35
C ARG A 109 8.22 18.73 13.91
N THR A 110 9.14 19.23 13.09
CA THR A 110 8.89 19.55 11.67
C THR A 110 9.77 18.74 10.74
N ASP A 111 10.83 18.12 11.26
CA ASP A 111 11.73 17.26 10.51
C ASP A 111 11.54 15.81 10.97
N PHE A 112 11.20 14.94 10.01
CA PHE A 112 11.02 13.51 10.21
C PHE A 112 11.11 12.78 8.88
N ASP A 113 11.53 11.53 8.97
CA ASP A 113 11.59 10.60 7.85
C ASP A 113 10.46 9.59 7.97
N LEU A 114 9.88 9.21 6.82
CA LEU A 114 8.90 8.14 6.72
C LEU A 114 9.39 7.06 5.76
N ASP A 115 9.29 5.82 6.19
CA ASP A 115 9.42 4.68 5.31
C ASP A 115 8.09 4.40 4.62
N ILE A 116 8.15 4.12 3.32
CA ILE A 116 6.98 3.68 2.56
C ILE A 116 7.08 2.16 2.42
N VAL A 117 6.01 1.50 2.83
CA VAL A 117 5.93 0.04 2.85
C VAL A 117 4.78 -0.41 1.97
N SER A 118 4.99 -1.48 1.20
CA SER A 118 3.97 -2.06 0.33
C SER A 118 3.80 -3.53 0.66
N LEU A 119 2.55 -3.97 0.74
CA LEU A 119 2.23 -5.38 0.93
C LEU A 119 2.36 -6.13 -0.41
N LYS A 120 3.29 -7.08 -0.46
CA LYS A 120 3.50 -8.01 -1.57
C LYS A 120 3.09 -9.43 -1.17
N GLU A 121 3.14 -10.36 -2.13
CA GLU A 121 2.86 -11.79 -1.90
C GLU A 121 3.79 -12.38 -0.81
N ASP A 122 5.06 -11.96 -0.80
CA ASP A 122 6.08 -12.41 0.16
C ASP A 122 6.01 -11.68 1.51
N GLY A 123 5.13 -10.68 1.66
CA GLY A 123 4.95 -9.90 2.88
C GLY A 123 5.14 -8.39 2.70
N LEU A 124 5.30 -7.69 3.83
CA LEU A 124 5.44 -6.24 3.85
C LEU A 124 6.89 -5.83 3.56
N GLU A 125 7.12 -5.15 2.44
CA GLU A 125 8.44 -4.68 2.03
C GLU A 125 8.54 -3.15 2.04
N LYS A 126 9.72 -2.62 2.41
CA LYS A 126 10.04 -1.20 2.26
C LYS A 126 10.33 -0.88 0.79
N VAL A 127 9.56 0.02 0.22
CA VAL A 127 9.62 0.40 -1.21
C VAL A 127 10.16 1.82 -1.43
N GLY A 128 10.32 2.60 -0.37
CA GLY A 128 10.89 3.94 -0.48
C GLY A 128 11.06 4.62 0.87
N LYS A 129 11.67 5.81 0.80
CA LYS A 129 11.82 6.72 1.92
C LYS A 129 11.30 8.10 1.51
N TRP A 130 10.56 8.75 2.40
CA TRP A 130 10.12 10.12 2.25
C TRP A 130 10.77 10.97 3.33
N SER A 131 11.26 12.15 2.94
CA SER A 131 11.80 13.15 3.85
C SER A 131 11.27 14.52 3.49
N VAL A 132 11.29 15.44 4.45
CA VAL A 132 10.78 16.82 4.25
C VAL A 132 11.60 17.57 3.19
N LEU A 133 12.91 17.33 3.14
CA LEU A 133 13.82 18.03 2.21
C LEU A 133 13.90 17.37 0.83
N ALA A 134 14.04 16.04 0.77
CA ALA A 134 14.23 15.32 -0.49
C ALA A 134 12.91 14.84 -1.12
N GLY A 135 11.79 14.94 -0.39
CA GLY A 135 10.51 14.39 -0.83
C GLY A 135 10.56 12.86 -0.91
N LEU A 136 9.79 12.31 -1.85
CA LEU A 136 9.68 10.87 -2.08
C LEU A 136 10.89 10.35 -2.86
N ASN A 137 11.66 9.46 -2.24
CA ASN A 137 12.70 8.68 -2.89
C ASN A 137 12.31 7.20 -2.92
N ILE A 138 11.88 6.73 -4.09
CA ILE A 138 11.48 5.34 -4.29
C ILE A 138 12.74 4.50 -4.45
N THR A 139 13.01 3.64 -3.46
CA THR A 139 14.12 2.68 -3.48
C THR A 139 13.71 1.33 -4.04
N GLU A 140 12.42 1.15 -4.36
CA GLU A 140 12.07 0.23 -5.43
C GLU A 140 12.82 0.69 -6.67
N ILE A 141 13.99 0.07 -6.89
CA ILE A 141 14.31 -0.37 -8.24
C ILE A 141 13.01 -1.06 -8.63
N PRO A 142 12.28 -0.58 -9.64
CA PRO A 142 11.33 -1.45 -10.25
C PRO A 142 12.24 -2.61 -10.68
N LYS A 143 12.17 -3.70 -9.93
CA LYS A 143 11.80 -4.93 -10.57
C LYS A 143 10.49 -4.57 -11.33
N ARG A 144 10.60 -3.85 -12.45
CA ARG A 144 10.52 -4.51 -13.74
C ARG A 144 11.30 -5.79 -13.51
N ARG A 145 10.63 -6.76 -12.87
CA ARG A 145 10.74 -8.14 -13.24
C ARG A 145 10.77 -7.95 -14.74
N GLY A 146 11.95 -8.17 -15.34
CA GLY A 146 11.99 -8.34 -16.79
C GLY A 146 10.76 -9.16 -17.06
N ILE A 147 9.87 -8.60 -17.87
CA ILE A 147 8.53 -9.07 -18.13
C ILE A 147 8.70 -10.48 -18.73
N ASN A 148 9.02 -11.44 -17.87
CA ASN A 148 8.94 -12.86 -18.03
C ASN A 148 7.48 -13.08 -17.65
N ILE A 149 6.59 -12.61 -18.52
CA ILE A 149 5.12 -12.69 -18.40
C ILE A 149 4.72 -14.13 -18.04
N THR A 150 5.53 -15.07 -18.52
CA THR A 150 5.49 -16.50 -18.25
C THR A 150 5.47 -16.84 -16.76
N ASP A 151 6.32 -16.25 -15.91
CA ASP A 151 6.39 -16.62 -14.48
C ASP A 151 5.30 -15.92 -13.63
N SER A 152 4.78 -14.78 -14.09
CA SER A 152 3.78 -14.02 -13.33
C SER A 152 2.34 -14.47 -13.58
N LEU A 153 2.10 -15.22 -14.66
CA LEU A 153 0.78 -15.73 -15.03
C LEU A 153 0.62 -17.23 -14.79
N SER A 154 1.73 -17.96 -14.62
CA SER A 154 1.70 -19.38 -14.29
C SER A 154 0.87 -19.62 -13.02
N ASN A 155 -0.09 -20.55 -13.08
CA ASN A 155 -1.03 -20.90 -11.99
C ASN A 155 -2.04 -19.81 -11.56
N ARG A 156 -2.25 -18.75 -12.35
CA ARG A 156 -3.37 -17.82 -12.11
C ARG A 156 -4.58 -18.23 -12.96
N SER A 157 -5.79 -18.09 -12.39
CA SER A 157 -7.05 -18.27 -13.11
C SER A 157 -7.62 -16.91 -13.53
N LEU A 158 -7.67 -16.64 -14.83
CA LEU A 158 -8.18 -15.38 -15.38
C LEU A 158 -9.64 -15.54 -15.79
N ILE A 159 -10.50 -14.61 -15.37
CA ILE A 159 -11.88 -14.54 -15.87
C ILE A 159 -11.86 -13.73 -17.16
N ILE A 160 -12.21 -14.38 -18.28
CA ILE A 160 -12.23 -13.77 -19.60
C ILE A 160 -13.65 -13.36 -19.95
N THR A 161 -13.91 -12.06 -20.02
CA THR A 161 -15.21 -11.54 -20.47
C THR A 161 -15.20 -11.35 -21.99
N THR A 162 -16.25 -11.84 -22.65
CA THR A 162 -16.40 -11.76 -24.11
C THR A 162 -17.87 -11.58 -24.51
N ILE A 163 -18.07 -11.22 -25.78
CA ILE A 163 -19.36 -11.22 -26.46
C ILE A 163 -19.38 -12.33 -27.53
N LEU A 164 -20.58 -12.77 -27.92
CA LEU A 164 -20.76 -13.69 -29.05
C LEU A 164 -20.70 -12.89 -30.35
N GLU A 165 -19.75 -13.22 -31.22
CA GLU A 165 -19.58 -12.59 -32.52
C GLU A 165 -18.95 -13.60 -33.48
N GLU A 166 -19.64 -13.93 -34.57
CA GLU A 166 -19.08 -14.82 -35.60
C GLU A 166 -18.03 -14.07 -36.44
N PRO A 167 -16.86 -14.67 -36.77
CA PRO A 167 -16.38 -16.03 -36.49
C PRO A 167 -15.46 -16.12 -35.24
N TYR A 168 -15.50 -15.11 -34.36
CA TYR A 168 -14.53 -14.91 -33.29
C TYR A 168 -14.84 -15.70 -32.02
N VAL A 169 -16.09 -15.65 -31.55
CA VAL A 169 -16.61 -16.40 -30.40
C VAL A 169 -18.04 -16.82 -30.69
N MET A 170 -18.27 -18.12 -30.74
CA MET A 170 -19.52 -18.76 -31.14
C MET A 170 -19.83 -19.90 -30.19
N PHE A 171 -21.10 -20.30 -30.11
CA PHE A 171 -21.44 -21.53 -29.40
C PHE A 171 -21.02 -22.74 -30.22
N LYS A 172 -20.31 -23.66 -29.58
CA LYS A 172 -19.92 -24.92 -30.18
C LYS A 172 -21.13 -25.80 -30.43
N LYS A 173 -21.35 -26.18 -31.69
CA LYS A 173 -22.42 -27.12 -32.06
C LYS A 173 -21.99 -28.55 -31.68
N SER A 174 -22.60 -29.10 -30.62
CA SER A 174 -22.34 -30.48 -30.19
C SER A 174 -23.60 -31.12 -29.62
N ASP A 175 -23.79 -32.41 -29.89
CA ASP A 175 -24.87 -33.21 -29.32
C ASP A 175 -24.65 -33.55 -27.83
N LYS A 176 -23.47 -33.23 -27.29
CA LYS A 176 -23.12 -33.42 -25.88
C LYS A 176 -23.37 -32.14 -25.08
N ALA A 177 -23.82 -32.28 -23.83
CA ALA A 177 -23.89 -31.16 -22.90
C ALA A 177 -22.47 -30.69 -22.54
N LEU A 178 -22.05 -29.58 -23.15
CA LEU A 178 -20.74 -28.96 -22.89
C LEU A 178 -20.86 -28.01 -21.69
N ALA A 179 -19.84 -27.97 -20.83
CA ALA A 179 -19.79 -27.11 -19.64
C ALA A 179 -18.52 -26.24 -19.65
N GLY A 180 -18.60 -25.09 -18.97
CA GLY A 180 -17.46 -24.16 -18.85
C GLY A 180 -16.99 -23.60 -20.20
N ASN A 181 -15.68 -23.64 -20.43
CA ASN A 181 -15.02 -23.07 -21.61
C ASN A 181 -15.29 -23.85 -22.91
N GLU A 182 -15.62 -25.15 -22.80
CA GLU A 182 -15.82 -26.00 -23.98
C GLU A 182 -17.07 -25.65 -24.79
N ARG A 183 -17.96 -24.84 -24.20
CA ARG A 183 -19.19 -24.36 -24.85
C ARG A 183 -18.92 -23.37 -25.99
N PHE A 184 -17.73 -22.79 -26.05
CA PHE A 184 -17.38 -21.76 -27.01
C PHE A 184 -16.36 -22.27 -28.03
N GLU A 185 -16.49 -21.82 -29.27
CA GLU A 185 -15.55 -22.04 -30.37
C GLU A 185 -15.36 -20.75 -31.19
N GLY A 186 -14.26 -20.64 -31.92
CA GLY A 186 -13.98 -19.47 -32.76
C GLY A 186 -12.55 -18.99 -32.63
N PHE A 187 -12.17 -18.03 -33.47
CA PHE A 187 -10.79 -17.56 -33.60
C PHE A 187 -10.19 -17.07 -32.27
N CYS A 188 -10.92 -16.26 -31.48
CA CYS A 188 -10.40 -15.76 -30.21
C CYS A 188 -10.29 -16.87 -29.16
N VAL A 189 -11.17 -17.87 -29.21
CA VAL A 189 -11.15 -19.01 -28.29
C VAL A 189 -9.91 -19.86 -28.53
N ASP A 190 -9.56 -20.10 -29.79
CA ASP A 190 -8.37 -20.88 -30.15
C ASP A 190 -7.08 -20.10 -29.87
N LEU A 191 -7.05 -18.80 -30.16
CA LEU A 191 -5.93 -17.94 -29.75
C LEU A 191 -5.73 -17.93 -28.22
N LEU A 192 -6.81 -17.87 -27.45
CA LEU A 192 -6.75 -17.89 -25.98
C LEU A 192 -6.21 -19.23 -25.46
N LYS A 193 -6.57 -20.36 -26.09
CA LYS A 193 -5.98 -21.68 -25.76
C LYS A 193 -4.47 -21.70 -26.00
N GLU A 194 -4.01 -21.21 -27.14
CA GLU A 194 -2.58 -21.15 -27.46
C GLU A 194 -1.83 -20.23 -26.49
N LEU A 195 -2.38 -19.05 -26.19
CA LEU A 195 -1.81 -18.13 -25.20
C LEU A 195 -1.74 -18.77 -23.81
N ALA A 196 -2.80 -19.46 -23.38
CA ALA A 196 -2.84 -20.18 -22.11
C ALA A 196 -1.80 -21.30 -22.05
N SER A 197 -1.59 -22.02 -23.15
CA SER A 197 -0.58 -23.07 -23.27
C SER A 197 0.85 -22.51 -23.18
N VAL A 198 1.13 -21.41 -23.90
CA VAL A 198 2.46 -20.77 -23.92
C VAL A 198 2.80 -20.07 -22.61
N LEU A 199 1.81 -19.42 -21.98
CA LEU A 199 2.02 -18.61 -20.77
C LEU A 199 1.67 -19.35 -19.47
N GLY A 200 1.05 -20.54 -19.54
CA GLY A 200 0.78 -21.40 -18.39
C GLY A 200 -0.32 -20.93 -17.44
N PHE A 201 -1.27 -20.11 -17.89
CA PHE A 201 -2.40 -19.66 -17.06
C PHE A 201 -3.66 -20.49 -17.32
N SER A 202 -4.52 -20.59 -16.30
CA SER A 202 -5.88 -21.12 -16.42
C SER A 202 -6.85 -19.98 -16.70
N TYR A 203 -7.97 -20.26 -17.36
CA TYR A 203 -8.97 -19.23 -17.64
C TYR A 203 -10.41 -19.75 -17.58
N GLU A 204 -11.36 -18.85 -17.39
CA GLU A 204 -12.80 -19.12 -17.44
C GLU A 204 -13.47 -18.10 -18.38
N ILE A 205 -14.17 -18.56 -19.42
CA ILE A 205 -14.89 -17.68 -20.34
C ILE A 205 -16.28 -17.36 -19.79
N ARG A 206 -16.58 -16.07 -19.63
CA ARG A 206 -17.89 -15.53 -19.27
C ARG A 206 -18.40 -14.60 -20.36
N LEU A 207 -19.71 -14.68 -20.60
CA LEU A 207 -20.38 -13.72 -21.48
C LEU A 207 -20.72 -12.47 -20.67
N VAL A 208 -20.44 -11.32 -21.26
CA VAL A 208 -20.85 -10.04 -20.67
C VAL A 208 -22.39 -10.03 -20.51
N PRO A 209 -22.93 -9.78 -19.29
CA PRO A 209 -24.36 -9.94 -19.01
C PRO A 209 -25.26 -9.04 -19.85
N ASP A 210 -24.79 -7.84 -20.22
CA ASP A 210 -25.56 -6.86 -20.98
C ASP A 210 -25.36 -6.97 -22.49
N GLY A 211 -24.49 -7.87 -22.96
CA GLY A 211 -24.18 -8.06 -24.38
C GLY A 211 -23.55 -6.83 -25.06
N LYS A 212 -22.90 -5.93 -24.31
CA LYS A 212 -22.33 -4.69 -24.87
C LYS A 212 -20.82 -4.62 -24.73
N TYR A 213 -20.17 -3.97 -25.70
CA TYR A 213 -18.75 -3.62 -25.63
C TYR A 213 -18.48 -2.65 -24.48
N GLY A 214 -19.23 -1.56 -24.47
CA GLY A 214 -19.14 -0.52 -23.46
C GLY A 214 -19.42 0.85 -24.07
N SER A 215 -20.35 1.57 -23.46
CA SER A 215 -20.72 2.94 -23.79
C SER A 215 -20.81 3.73 -22.50
N GLN A 216 -20.42 5.00 -22.56
CA GLN A 216 -20.57 5.91 -21.44
C GLN A 216 -22.00 6.46 -21.39
N ASP A 217 -22.63 6.46 -20.22
CA ASP A 217 -23.91 7.13 -20.01
C ASP A 217 -23.72 8.65 -19.83
N GLU A 218 -24.83 9.41 -19.79
CA GLU A 218 -24.81 10.87 -19.59
C GLU A 218 -24.20 11.29 -18.23
N LYS A 219 -24.07 10.34 -17.29
CA LYS A 219 -23.48 10.54 -15.95
C LYS A 219 -21.99 10.15 -15.89
N GLY A 220 -21.42 9.75 -17.02
CA GLY A 220 -20.02 9.37 -17.13
C GLY A 220 -19.70 7.92 -16.73
N GLN A 221 -20.70 7.09 -16.45
CA GLN A 221 -20.53 5.67 -16.09
C GLN A 221 -20.41 4.80 -17.34
N TRP A 222 -19.45 3.89 -17.34
CA TRP A 222 -19.27 2.90 -18.40
C TRP A 222 -20.15 1.67 -18.15
N ASN A 223 -20.67 1.07 -19.21
CA ASN A 223 -21.34 -0.25 -19.18
C ASN A 223 -20.51 -1.29 -19.97
N GLY A 224 -21.06 -2.50 -20.15
CA GLY A 224 -20.46 -3.55 -20.95
C GLY A 224 -19.14 -4.09 -20.42
N MET A 225 -18.35 -4.67 -21.33
CA MET A 225 -17.02 -5.18 -21.03
C MET A 225 -16.07 -4.11 -20.50
N VAL A 226 -16.22 -2.85 -20.90
CA VAL A 226 -15.41 -1.73 -20.36
C VAL A 226 -15.64 -1.55 -18.86
N ARG A 227 -16.87 -1.69 -18.38
CA ARG A 227 -17.17 -1.61 -16.96
C ARG A 227 -16.50 -2.73 -16.17
N GLU A 228 -16.60 -3.96 -16.65
CA GLU A 228 -16.00 -5.13 -15.98
C GLU A 228 -14.47 -5.05 -15.91
N LEU A 229 -13.84 -4.45 -16.92
CA LEU A 229 -12.41 -4.13 -16.91
C LEU A 229 -12.05 -3.09 -15.84
N MET A 230 -12.86 -2.03 -15.72
CA MET A 230 -12.63 -0.96 -14.74
C MET A 230 -12.82 -1.42 -13.29
N GLU A 231 -13.76 -2.34 -13.08
CA GLU A 231 -14.02 -2.96 -11.78
C GLU A 231 -12.96 -4.02 -11.41
N HIS A 232 -11.93 -4.23 -12.26
CA HIS A 232 -10.83 -5.20 -12.10
C HIS A 232 -11.28 -6.67 -11.94
N GLU A 233 -12.52 -6.98 -12.29
CA GLU A 233 -13.09 -8.32 -12.10
C GLU A 233 -12.72 -9.29 -13.23
N THR A 234 -12.41 -8.77 -14.41
CA THR A 234 -12.19 -9.60 -15.62
C THR A 234 -11.09 -9.04 -16.52
N VAL A 235 -10.60 -9.90 -17.42
CA VAL A 235 -9.79 -9.52 -18.58
C VAL A 235 -10.70 -9.61 -19.81
N ALA A 236 -10.93 -8.49 -20.49
CA ALA A 236 -11.73 -8.51 -21.71
C ALA A 236 -10.90 -9.01 -22.89
N PHE A 237 -11.48 -9.93 -23.64
CA PHE A 237 -10.89 -10.43 -24.87
C PHE A 237 -11.91 -10.27 -25.98
N CYS A 238 -11.79 -9.19 -26.74
CA CYS A 238 -12.60 -8.96 -27.93
C CYS A 238 -11.67 -8.93 -29.14
N CYS A 239 -11.85 -9.87 -30.06
CA CYS A 239 -11.43 -9.68 -31.43
C CYS A 239 -12.69 -9.43 -32.24
N SER A 240 -12.95 -8.18 -32.58
CA SER A 240 -13.90 -7.82 -33.63
C SER A 240 -13.09 -7.26 -34.80
N GLY A 241 -13.59 -7.39 -36.02
CA GLY A 241 -12.92 -6.97 -37.27
C GLY A 241 -12.65 -5.47 -37.42
N GLY A 242 -12.75 -4.70 -36.34
CA GLY A 242 -12.40 -3.28 -36.25
C GLY A 242 -11.63 -3.02 -34.97
N MET A 243 -10.36 -3.41 -34.95
CA MET A 243 -9.45 -3.23 -33.82
C MET A 243 -9.20 -1.72 -33.56
N ARG A 244 -10.10 -1.05 -32.83
CA ARG A 244 -9.76 0.21 -32.15
C ARG A 244 -9.08 -0.16 -30.83
N TYR A 245 -7.76 -0.13 -30.83
CA TYR A 245 -6.95 -0.21 -29.61
C TYR A 245 -7.33 0.95 -28.68
N TYR A 246 -7.98 0.67 -27.56
CA TYR A 246 -8.06 1.61 -26.45
C TYR A 246 -6.89 1.33 -25.49
N SER A 247 -5.78 2.05 -25.68
CA SER A 247 -4.68 2.09 -24.73
C SER A 247 -4.96 3.17 -23.69
N LEU A 248 -5.04 2.80 -22.41
CA LEU A 248 -5.22 3.71 -21.26
C LEU A 248 -4.10 4.75 -21.05
N ARG A 249 -3.15 4.88 -21.99
CA ARG A 249 -1.98 5.77 -21.86
C ARG A 249 -2.06 7.09 -22.60
N ASP A 250 -2.95 7.26 -23.57
CA ASP A 250 -3.04 8.51 -24.32
C ASP A 250 -4.48 9.03 -24.30
N GLY A 251 -4.65 10.27 -23.85
CA GLY A 251 -5.94 10.90 -23.59
C GLY A 251 -6.92 10.81 -24.76
N TRP A 252 -8.21 10.72 -24.40
CA TRP A 252 -9.36 10.62 -25.30
C TRP A 252 -9.33 11.64 -26.44
N GLY A 253 -8.85 11.20 -27.61
CA GLY A 253 -8.94 11.92 -28.87
C GLY A 253 -9.64 11.04 -29.90
N LEU A 254 -10.86 11.42 -30.29
CA LEU A 254 -11.60 10.81 -31.40
C LEU A 254 -10.89 11.15 -32.72
N GLY A 255 -10.13 10.19 -33.26
CA GLY A 255 -9.60 10.22 -34.61
C GLY A 255 -10.42 9.33 -35.54
N VAL A 256 -11.14 9.94 -36.48
CA VAL A 256 -11.78 9.26 -37.61
C VAL A 256 -10.74 9.12 -38.72
N HIS A 257 -10.40 7.89 -39.10
CA HIS A 257 -9.97 7.53 -40.45
C HIS A 257 -10.47 6.14 -40.80
#